data_AF-A0A0Q4SFT3-F1
#
_entry.id   AF-A0A0Q4SFT3-F1
#
_cell.length_a   1.000
_cell.length_b   1.000
_cell.length_c   1.000
_cell.angle_alpha   90.00
_cell.angle_beta   90.00
_cell.angle_gamma   90.00
#
_symmetry.space_group_name_H-M   'P 1'
#
loop_
_entity.id
_entity.type
_entity.pdbx_description
1 polymer ?
#
loop_
_entity_poly.entity_id
_entity_poly.type
_entity_poly.pdbx_seq_one_letter_code
_entity_poly.pdbx_strand_id
1 'polypeptide(L)'
;MKSKILILAAVVLLVVSCGTQKSAAVATTETTAAPVTETTKSTALTPELAEAKNLYENSCGRCHKLYEANKFTQEEWKPILARMQKKAKLDDTQMVSISNYINSQL
;
A
#
# COMPACT_ATOMS: atom_id res chain seq x y z
N MET A 1 27.35 -18.86 -40.10
CA MET A 1 26.55 -19.89 -39.42
C MET A 1 27.45 -20.75 -38.54
N LYS A 2 27.73 -20.31 -37.30
CA LYS A 2 28.44 -21.09 -36.27
C LYS A 2 28.27 -20.49 -34.86
N SER A 3 27.82 -19.24 -34.75
CA SER A 3 27.59 -18.56 -33.47
C SER A 3 26.20 -18.79 -32.85
N LYS A 4 25.38 -19.70 -33.40
CA LYS A 4 24.03 -20.00 -32.89
C LYS A 4 23.95 -21.24 -31.98
N ILE A 5 25.10 -21.81 -31.59
CA ILE A 5 25.20 -23.05 -30.77
C ILE A 5 25.65 -22.75 -29.33
N LEU A 6 25.84 -21.47 -28.96
CA LEU A 6 26.10 -21.05 -27.57
C LEU A 6 24.85 -20.43 -26.93
N ILE A 7 23.68 -21.00 -27.25
CA ILE A 7 22.40 -20.78 -26.57
C ILE A 7 22.03 -22.14 -26.00
N LEU A 8 22.55 -22.56 -24.83
CA LEU A 8 21.98 -23.70 -24.07
C LEU A 8 22.60 -23.99 -22.69
N ALA A 9 23.38 -23.10 -22.05
CA ALA A 9 23.93 -23.39 -20.72
C ALA A 9 24.18 -22.13 -19.87
N ALA A 10 23.13 -21.46 -19.42
CA ALA A 10 23.21 -20.47 -18.31
C ALA A 10 21.83 -20.11 -17.72
N VAL A 11 20.88 -21.03 -17.78
CA VAL A 11 19.64 -20.97 -16.98
C VAL A 11 19.84 -21.97 -15.85
N VAL A 12 19.42 -21.62 -14.64
CA VAL A 12 19.64 -22.33 -13.35
C VAL A 12 20.96 -21.95 -12.67
N LEU A 13 20.94 -20.95 -11.77
CA LEU A 13 21.68 -20.96 -10.47
C LEU A 13 21.72 -19.66 -9.62
N LEU A 14 20.76 -18.73 -9.68
CA LEU A 14 20.77 -17.59 -8.72
C LEU A 14 19.39 -17.26 -8.11
N VAL A 15 18.76 -18.26 -7.49
CA VAL A 15 17.64 -18.08 -6.54
C VAL A 15 17.93 -18.81 -5.22
N VAL A 16 18.70 -18.14 -4.36
CA VAL A 16 18.85 -18.38 -2.90
C VAL A 16 19.07 -16.98 -2.32
N SER A 17 18.10 -16.23 -1.78
CA SER A 17 17.11 -16.49 -0.73
C SER A 17 17.70 -17.09 0.55
N CYS A 18 18.39 -16.24 1.32
CA CYS A 18 18.49 -16.35 2.78
C CYS A 18 18.93 -15.01 3.39
N GLY A 19 18.00 -14.04 3.44
CA GLY A 19 18.12 -12.88 4.30
C GLY A 19 17.57 -13.21 5.69
N THR A 20 18.40 -13.79 6.55
CA THR A 20 18.08 -13.97 7.97
C THR A 20 18.25 -12.62 8.68
N GLN A 21 17.16 -11.90 8.91
CA GLN A 21 17.16 -10.76 9.83
C GLN A 21 16.49 -11.15 11.15
N LYS A 22 17.35 -11.62 12.06
CA LYS A 22 17.32 -11.47 13.51
C LYS A 22 16.03 -10.90 14.12
N SER A 23 15.26 -11.79 14.73
CA SER A 23 14.32 -11.47 15.81
C SER A 23 15.12 -10.97 17.02
N ALA A 24 14.78 -9.78 17.50
CA ALA A 24 15.17 -9.30 18.82
C ALA A 24 13.87 -9.09 19.62
N ALA A 25 13.64 -9.98 20.57
CA ALA A 25 12.71 -9.76 21.66
C ALA A 25 13.33 -8.73 22.62
N VAL A 26 12.58 -7.68 22.94
CA VAL A 26 12.69 -6.95 24.20
C VAL A 26 11.27 -6.76 24.73
N ALA A 27 11.02 -7.37 25.87
CA ALA A 27 9.84 -7.15 26.72
C ALA A 27 10.07 -5.96 27.65
N THR A 28 8.98 -5.55 28.33
CA THR A 28 8.81 -4.55 29.42
C THR A 28 8.06 -3.29 28.94
N THR A 29 6.71 -3.20 29.02
CA THR A 29 5.83 -2.80 30.17
C THR A 29 6.29 -1.45 30.80
N GLU A 30 5.54 -0.36 30.98
CA GLU A 30 4.17 -0.09 31.45
C GLU A 30 3.74 1.38 31.12
N THR A 31 2.42 1.58 30.93
CA THR A 31 1.56 2.63 31.55
C THR A 31 1.80 4.14 31.27
N THR A 32 0.87 4.76 30.51
CA THR A 32 -0.08 5.79 31.01
C THR A 32 -0.76 6.62 29.89
N ALA A 33 -2.10 6.62 29.95
CA ALA A 33 -3.09 7.64 29.55
C ALA A 33 -3.17 8.16 28.09
N ALA A 34 -4.17 7.66 27.34
CA ALA A 34 -5.46 8.35 27.15
C ALA A 34 -6.30 7.57 26.11
N PRO A 35 -7.61 7.32 26.33
CA PRO A 35 -8.44 6.66 25.35
C PRO A 35 -8.90 7.68 24.31
N VAL A 36 -8.15 7.86 23.23
CA VAL A 36 -8.77 8.33 21.98
C VAL A 36 -9.58 7.17 21.43
N THR A 37 -10.89 7.32 21.55
CA THR A 37 -11.92 6.52 20.90
C THR A 37 -11.77 6.59 19.39
N GLU A 38 -10.80 5.87 18.83
CA GLU A 38 -10.79 5.50 17.42
C GLU A 38 -11.66 4.25 17.30
N THR A 39 -12.97 4.47 17.16
CA THR A 39 -13.89 3.47 16.62
C THR A 39 -13.56 3.25 15.15
N THR A 40 -12.36 2.73 14.87
CA THR A 40 -12.08 2.11 13.59
C THR A 40 -12.80 0.77 13.63
N LYS A 41 -13.91 0.73 12.90
CA LYS A 41 -14.62 -0.48 12.54
C LYS A 41 -13.62 -1.41 11.84
N SER A 42 -12.87 -2.18 12.64
CA SER A 42 -11.96 -3.23 12.18
C SER A 42 -12.81 -4.40 11.72
N THR A 43 -13.54 -4.17 10.63
CA THR A 43 -13.99 -5.24 9.77
C THR A 43 -12.71 -5.72 9.12
N ALA A 44 -12.33 -6.99 9.34
CA ALA A 44 -11.16 -7.57 8.68
C ALA A 44 -11.18 -7.20 7.20
N LEU A 45 -10.21 -6.39 6.76
CA LEU A 45 -10.13 -5.96 5.38
C LEU A 45 -9.95 -7.21 4.52
N THR A 46 -10.70 -7.33 3.43
CA THR A 46 -10.40 -8.34 2.42
C THR A 46 -8.95 -8.15 1.93
N PRO A 47 -8.27 -9.19 1.44
CA PRO A 47 -6.90 -9.04 0.93
C PRO A 47 -6.76 -7.91 -0.10
N GLU A 48 -7.77 -7.77 -0.97
CA GLU A 48 -7.86 -6.67 -1.95
C GLU A 48 -7.93 -5.29 -1.27
N LEU A 49 -8.76 -5.15 -0.23
CA LEU A 49 -8.91 -3.88 0.48
C LEU A 49 -7.66 -3.52 1.31
N ALA A 50 -6.94 -4.53 1.80
CA ALA A 50 -5.64 -4.35 2.45
C ALA A 50 -4.56 -3.86 1.45
N GLU A 51 -4.55 -4.41 0.23
CA GLU A 51 -3.67 -3.92 -0.85
C GLU A 51 -4.05 -2.49 -1.26
N ALA A 52 -5.34 -2.21 -1.43
CA ALA A 52 -5.84 -0.88 -1.76
C ALA A 52 -5.48 0.16 -0.69
N LYS A 53 -5.59 -0.21 0.60
CA LYS A 53 -5.11 0.61 1.72
C LYS A 53 -3.61 0.89 1.62
N ASN A 54 -2.80 -0.16 1.38
CA ASN A 54 -1.36 0.00 1.23
C ASN A 54 -1.01 0.94 0.07
N LEU A 55 -1.71 0.80 -1.06
CA LEU A 55 -1.54 1.65 -2.23
C LEU A 55 -1.91 3.11 -1.92
N TYR A 56 -3.00 3.35 -1.18
CA TYR A 56 -3.41 4.68 -0.72
C TYR A 56 -2.35 5.33 0.16
N GLU A 57 -1.91 4.63 1.21
CA GLU A 57 -0.94 5.18 2.17
C GLU A 57 0.42 5.47 1.51
N ASN A 58 0.88 4.55 0.67
CA ASN A 58 2.18 4.67 -0.01
C ASN A 58 2.16 5.54 -1.24
N SER A 59 1.00 5.88 -1.82
CA SER A 59 0.93 6.76 -3.01
C SER A 59 0.51 8.17 -2.65
N CYS A 60 -0.55 8.32 -1.85
CA CYS A 60 -1.15 9.62 -1.53
C CYS A 60 -0.35 10.39 -0.46
N GLY A 61 0.41 9.70 0.39
CA GLY A 61 1.26 10.31 1.42
C GLY A 61 2.66 10.73 0.95
N ARG A 62 3.02 10.46 -0.31
CA ARG A 62 4.40 10.68 -0.80
C ARG A 62 4.80 12.14 -1.02
N CYS A 63 3.85 12.99 -1.41
CA CYS A 63 4.13 14.34 -1.88
C CYS A 63 3.57 15.44 -0.96
N HIS A 64 2.67 15.08 -0.05
CA HIS A 64 2.03 15.96 0.92
C HIS A 64 1.48 15.11 2.06
N LYS A 65 0.93 15.74 3.10
CA LYS A 65 0.24 15.04 4.18
C LYS A 65 -0.79 14.06 3.60
N LEU A 66 -0.80 12.84 4.16
CA LEU A 66 -1.85 11.87 3.91
C LEU A 66 -3.12 12.34 4.62
N TYR A 67 -4.17 12.61 3.85
CA TYR A 67 -5.49 12.90 4.41
C TYR A 67 -6.13 11.59 4.88
N GLU A 68 -7.02 11.65 5.87
CA GLU A 68 -7.80 10.47 6.27
C GLU A 68 -8.87 10.18 5.21
N ALA A 69 -9.18 8.91 4.97
CA ALA A 69 -10.14 8.50 3.93
C ALA A 69 -11.54 9.09 4.17
N ASN A 70 -11.96 9.24 5.43
CA ASN A 70 -13.24 9.82 5.84
C ASN A 70 -13.21 11.35 5.99
N LYS A 71 -12.13 12.02 5.56
CA LYS A 71 -11.97 13.47 5.72
C LYS A 71 -12.90 14.29 4.82
N PHE A 72 -13.26 13.75 3.66
CA PHE A 72 -14.08 14.40 2.64
C PHE A 72 -15.23 13.47 2.25
N THR A 73 -16.32 14.03 1.70
CA THR A 73 -17.41 13.21 1.15
C THR A 73 -16.98 12.52 -0.15
N GLN A 74 -17.77 11.53 -0.59
CA GLN A 74 -17.50 10.83 -1.85
C GLN A 74 -17.47 11.81 -3.05
N GLU A 75 -18.34 12.81 -3.06
CA GLU A 75 -18.44 13.82 -4.11
C GLU A 75 -17.22 14.75 -4.12
N GLU A 76 -16.72 15.10 -2.94
CA GLU A 76 -15.52 15.93 -2.78
C GLU A 76 -14.25 15.17 -3.19
N TRP A 77 -14.18 13.86 -2.93
CA TRP A 77 -13.05 13.04 -3.33
C TRP A 77 -12.89 12.94 -4.85
N LYS A 78 -13.98 12.90 -5.64
CA LYS A 78 -13.92 12.77 -7.12
C LYS A 78 -12.97 13.79 -7.79
N PRO A 79 -13.14 15.12 -7.62
CA PRO A 79 -12.23 16.10 -8.22
C PRO A 79 -10.83 16.08 -7.59
N ILE A 80 -10.69 15.70 -6.31
CA ILE A 80 -9.40 15.58 -5.63
C ILE A 80 -8.57 14.45 -6.26
N LEU A 81 -9.18 13.26 -6.37
CA LEU A 81 -8.55 12.07 -6.92
C LEU A 81 -8.20 12.24 -8.40
N ALA A 82 -9.09 12.82 -9.21
CA ALA A 82 -8.80 13.11 -10.62
C ALA A 82 -7.57 14.04 -10.81
N ARG A 83 -7.41 15.03 -9.92
CA ARG A 83 -6.24 15.92 -9.92
C ARG A 83 -4.99 15.19 -9.43
N MET A 84 -5.11 14.37 -8.38
CA MET A 84 -3.98 13.65 -7.80
C MET A 84 -3.48 12.53 -8.69
N GLN A 85 -4.35 11.83 -9.41
CA GLN A 85 -3.98 10.78 -10.35
C GLN A 85 -2.89 11.25 -11.33
N LYS A 86 -3.12 12.40 -11.97
CA LYS A 86 -2.19 13.02 -12.93
C LYS A 86 -0.88 13.45 -12.27
N LYS A 87 -0.94 14.00 -11.06
CA LYS A 87 0.23 14.51 -10.33
C LYS A 87 1.10 13.39 -9.75
N ALA A 88 0.47 12.35 -9.21
CA ALA A 88 1.11 11.18 -8.65
C ALA A 88 1.50 10.14 -9.71
N LYS A 89 1.07 10.34 -10.97
CA LYS A 89 1.29 9.44 -12.11
C LYS A 89 0.75 8.03 -11.84
N LEU A 90 -0.44 7.97 -11.27
CA LEU A 90 -1.15 6.72 -11.01
C LEU A 90 -1.95 6.33 -12.25
N ASP A 91 -1.92 5.04 -12.59
CA ASP A 91 -2.78 4.51 -13.64
C ASP A 91 -4.25 4.37 -13.17
N ASP A 92 -5.14 4.07 -14.11
CA ASP A 92 -6.58 3.99 -13.82
C ASP A 92 -6.91 2.85 -12.85
N THR A 93 -6.21 1.72 -12.94
CA THR A 93 -6.40 0.56 -12.05
C THR A 93 -6.04 0.91 -10.61
N GLN A 94 -4.88 1.56 -10.43
CA GLN A 94 -4.44 2.06 -9.14
C GLN A 94 -5.43 3.08 -8.56
N MET A 95 -5.94 3.97 -9.40
CA MET A 95 -6.90 4.99 -8.96
C MET A 95 -8.25 4.40 -8.56
N VAL A 96 -8.73 3.37 -9.27
CA VAL A 96 -9.93 2.62 -8.89
C VAL A 96 -9.73 1.92 -7.55
N SER A 97 -8.59 1.24 -7.36
CA SER A 97 -8.26 0.58 -6.08
C SER A 97 -8.25 1.57 -4.91
N ILE A 98 -7.57 2.71 -5.06
CA ILE A 98 -7.57 3.79 -4.06
C ILE A 98 -8.99 4.31 -3.79
N SER A 99 -9.78 4.54 -4.83
CA SER A 99 -11.15 5.03 -4.71
C SER A 99 -12.04 4.04 -3.95
N ASN A 100 -11.90 2.74 -4.21
CA ASN A 100 -12.63 1.69 -3.52
C ASN A 100 -12.26 1.66 -2.03
N TYR A 101 -10.96 1.80 -1.71
CA TYR A 101 -10.53 1.92 -0.33
C TYR A 101 -11.17 3.12 0.35
N ILE A 102 -11.06 4.31 -0.22
CA ILE A 102 -11.64 5.53 0.35
C ILE A 102 -13.15 5.36 0.57
N ASN A 103 -13.89 4.85 -0.42
CA ASN A 103 -15.33 4.62 -0.33
C ASN A 103 -15.73 3.62 0.76
N SER A 104 -14.89 2.62 1.04
CA SER A 104 -15.16 1.65 2.12
C SER A 104 -15.06 2.25 3.53
N GLN A 105 -14.45 3.44 3.65
CA GLN A 105 -14.25 4.16 4.89
C GLN A 105 -15.27 5.28 5.13
N LEU A 106 -16.15 5.55 4.15
CA LEU A 106 -17.24 6.55 4.23
C LEU A 106 -18.53 5.90 4.74
#